data_AF-A0A6J0CCJ4-F1
#
_entry.id   AF-A0A6J0CCJ4-F1
#
_cell.length_a   1.000
_cell.length_b   1.000
_cell.length_c   1.000
_cell.angle_alpha   90.00
_cell.angle_beta   90.00
_cell.angle_gamma   90.00
#
_symmetry.space_group_name_H-M   'P 1'
#
loop_
_entity.id
_entity.type
_entity.pdbx_description
1 polymer ?
#
loop_
_entity_poly.entity_id
_entity_poly.type
_entity_poly.pdbx_seq_one_letter_code
_entity_poly.pdbx_strand_id
1 'polypeptide(L)'
;MRFHMLQNVQMALDFLRYKKIKLVNIRAEDIVDGNPKLTLGLIWTIILHFQISDIVVGQEPNVTAREALLRWARRSTARYPGVRVSDFTGSWRDGLAFSALLHRNRPDLV
;
A
#
# COMPACT_ATOMS: atom_id res chain seq x y z
N MET A 1 -9.74 -4.58 30.88
CA MET A 1 -11.16 -4.20 30.63
C MET A 1 -11.28 -3.55 29.26
N ARG A 2 -12.46 -3.60 28.60
CA ARG A 2 -12.71 -3.00 27.26
C ARG A 2 -12.27 -1.55 27.17
N PHE A 3 -12.40 -0.79 28.25
CA PHE A 3 -11.90 0.58 28.38
C PHE A 3 -10.40 0.73 28.03
N HIS A 4 -9.53 -0.16 28.54
CA HIS A 4 -8.09 -0.12 28.21
C HIS A 4 -7.84 -0.43 26.73
N MET A 5 -8.63 -1.32 26.12
CA MET A 5 -8.52 -1.63 24.70
C MET A 5 -8.85 -0.41 23.84
N LEU A 6 -9.93 0.31 24.20
CA LEU A 6 -10.31 1.56 23.52
C LEU A 6 -9.21 2.61 23.62
N GLN A 7 -8.63 2.81 24.81
CA GLN A 7 -7.52 3.75 24.99
C GLN A 7 -6.27 3.37 24.18
N ASN A 8 -5.91 2.09 24.15
CA ASN A 8 -4.77 1.62 23.36
C ASN A 8 -4.96 1.85 21.86
N VAL A 9 -6.14 1.53 21.33
CA VAL A 9 -6.46 1.80 19.92
C VAL A 9 -6.49 3.30 19.66
N GLN A 10 -7.09 4.08 20.56
CA GLN A 10 -7.20 5.53 20.41
C GLN A 10 -5.83 6.19 20.30
N MET A 11 -4.87 5.75 21.13
CA MET A 11 -3.48 6.21 21.05
C MET A 11 -2.86 5.95 19.65
N ALA A 12 -3.08 4.78 19.07
CA ALA A 12 -2.61 4.46 17.73
C ALA A 12 -3.28 5.36 16.66
N LEU A 13 -4.60 5.56 16.73
CA LEU A 13 -5.31 6.43 15.80
C LEU A 13 -4.85 7.89 15.90
N ASP A 14 -4.56 8.38 17.10
CA ASP A 14 -4.06 9.74 17.33
C ASP A 14 -2.64 9.94 16.80
N PHE A 15 -1.78 8.94 16.93
CA PHE A 15 -0.47 8.96 16.29
C PHE A 15 -0.58 9.10 14.76
N LEU A 16 -1.48 8.35 14.12
CA LEU A 16 -1.70 8.44 12.67
C LEU A 16 -2.22 9.83 12.27
N ARG A 17 -3.16 10.41 13.05
CA ARG A 17 -3.65 11.78 12.83
C ARG A 17 -2.57 12.83 13.02
N TYR A 18 -1.71 12.67 14.03
CA TYR A 18 -0.55 13.54 14.26
C TYR A 18 0.39 13.55 13.05
N LYS A 19 0.63 12.38 12.44
CA LYS A 19 1.35 12.22 11.17
C LYS A 19 0.59 12.72 9.92
N LYS A 20 -0.56 13.40 10.11
CA LYS A 20 -1.43 13.94 9.05
C LYS A 20 -2.04 12.86 8.13
N ILE A 21 -2.14 11.62 8.61
CA ILE A 21 -2.79 10.52 7.89
C ILE A 21 -4.30 10.64 8.08
N LYS A 22 -5.05 10.60 6.97
CA LYS A 22 -6.53 10.70 7.00
C LYS A 22 -7.13 9.35 7.35
N LEU A 23 -7.81 9.28 8.49
CA LEU A 23 -8.62 8.13 8.91
C LEU A 23 -10.10 8.41 8.60
N VAL A 24 -10.59 7.91 7.48
CA VAL A 24 -11.99 8.14 7.05
C VAL A 24 -12.90 7.11 7.70
N ASN A 25 -13.77 7.56 8.61
CA ASN A 25 -14.80 6.74 9.25
C ASN A 25 -14.25 5.53 10.05
N ILE A 26 -13.11 5.70 10.72
CA ILE A 26 -12.52 4.68 11.60
C ILE A 26 -12.44 5.26 13.02
N ARG A 27 -13.11 4.61 13.97
CA ARG A 27 -13.08 4.92 15.40
C ARG A 27 -12.48 3.77 16.20
N ALA A 28 -12.17 4.00 17.48
CA ALA A 28 -11.56 2.99 18.33
C ALA A 28 -12.51 1.81 18.60
N GLU A 29 -13.80 2.08 18.75
CA GLU A 29 -14.84 1.07 18.95
C GLU A 29 -14.93 0.12 17.76
N ASP A 30 -14.83 0.63 16.53
CA ASP A 30 -14.87 -0.18 15.32
C ASP A 30 -13.78 -1.26 15.31
N ILE A 31 -12.61 -0.96 15.87
CA ILE A 31 -11.47 -1.87 15.93
C ILE A 31 -11.59 -2.81 17.14
N VAL A 32 -11.92 -2.27 18.31
CA VAL A 32 -12.03 -3.05 19.55
C VAL A 32 -13.18 -4.07 19.47
N ASP A 33 -14.29 -3.68 18.86
CA ASP A 33 -15.47 -4.54 18.68
C ASP A 33 -15.37 -5.39 17.40
N GLY A 34 -14.28 -5.28 16.64
CA GLY A 34 -13.92 -6.23 15.60
C GLY A 34 -14.63 -6.05 14.26
N ASN A 35 -14.97 -4.82 13.85
CA ASN A 35 -15.51 -4.56 12.51
C ASN A 35 -14.48 -4.95 11.44
N PRO A 36 -14.71 -6.00 10.63
CA PRO A 36 -13.67 -6.52 9.74
C PRO A 36 -13.30 -5.54 8.63
N LYS A 37 -14.30 -4.84 8.07
CA LYS A 37 -14.09 -3.87 6.98
C LYS A 37 -13.24 -2.70 7.45
N LEU A 38 -13.54 -2.15 8.62
CA LEU A 38 -12.81 -0.99 9.15
C LEU A 38 -11.43 -1.38 9.68
N THR A 39 -11.29 -2.59 10.23
CA THR A 39 -9.97 -3.16 10.56
C THR A 39 -9.08 -3.27 9.32
N LEU A 40 -9.58 -3.86 8.23
CA LEU A 40 -8.84 -3.92 6.97
C LEU A 40 -8.54 -2.52 6.41
N GLY A 41 -9.48 -1.59 6.51
CA GLY A 41 -9.28 -0.20 6.11
C GLY A 41 -8.16 0.50 6.91
N LEU A 42 -8.08 0.25 8.22
CA LEU A 42 -7.02 0.77 9.07
C LEU A 42 -5.65 0.22 8.69
N ILE A 43 -5.54 -1.11 8.54
CA ILE A 43 -4.30 -1.76 8.13
C ILE A 43 -3.85 -1.28 6.74
N TRP A 44 -4.77 -1.20 5.79
CA TRP A 44 -4.48 -0.65 4.46
C TRP A 44 -3.94 0.79 4.54
N THR A 45 -4.54 1.62 5.39
CA THR A 45 -4.09 3.01 5.57
C THR A 45 -2.65 3.09 6.10
N ILE A 46 -2.30 2.22 7.06
CA ILE A 46 -0.94 2.11 7.62
C ILE A 46 0.05 1.69 6.52
N ILE A 47 -0.26 0.63 5.77
CA ILE A 47 0.58 0.13 4.66
C ILE A 47 0.77 1.21 3.59
N LEU A 48 -0.31 1.85 3.16
CA LEU A 48 -0.30 2.86 2.11
C LEU A 48 0.61 4.04 2.50
N HIS A 49 0.58 4.48 3.74
CA HIS A 49 1.41 5.61 4.18
C HIS A 49 2.88 5.20 4.33
N PHE A 50 3.19 4.21 5.17
CA PHE A 50 4.55 3.91 5.58
C PHE A 50 5.36 3.07 4.59
N GLN A 51 4.70 2.28 3.72
CA GLN A 51 5.42 1.43 2.76
C GLN A 51 5.33 1.97 1.33
N ILE A 52 4.19 2.54 0.94
CA ILE A 52 3.97 2.94 -0.46
C ILE A 52 4.25 4.44 -0.65
N SER A 53 3.68 5.30 0.20
CA SER A 53 3.75 6.75 -0.02
C SER A 53 5.15 7.30 0.20
N ASP A 54 5.87 6.85 1.25
CA ASP A 54 7.24 7.30 1.53
C ASP A 54 8.24 7.01 0.41
N ILE A 55 8.03 5.94 -0.36
CA ILE A 55 8.92 5.54 -1.47
C ILE A 55 8.61 6.32 -2.75
N VAL A 56 7.33 6.68 -2.93
CA VAL A 56 6.79 7.05 -4.24
C VAL A 56 6.44 8.53 -4.34
N VAL A 57 6.07 9.17 -3.24
CA VAL A 57 5.63 10.57 -3.17
C VAL A 57 6.83 11.45 -2.81
N GLY A 58 7.46 12.02 -3.83
CA GLY A 58 8.62 12.91 -3.65
C GLY A 58 9.25 13.41 -4.95
N GLN A 59 8.91 12.81 -6.09
CA GLN A 59 9.49 13.19 -7.39
C GLN A 59 8.58 14.04 -8.28
N GLU A 60 7.24 13.96 -8.13
CA GLU A 60 6.30 14.76 -8.93
C GLU A 60 5.08 15.22 -8.11
N PRO A 61 4.66 16.48 -8.23
CA PRO A 61 3.44 16.97 -7.61
C PRO A 61 2.19 16.35 -8.27
N ASN A 62 1.14 16.13 -7.48
CA ASN A 62 -0.18 15.64 -7.91
C ASN A 62 -0.25 14.19 -8.44
N VAL A 63 0.75 13.35 -8.17
CA VAL A 63 0.69 11.92 -8.51
C VAL A 63 0.39 11.10 -7.25
N THR A 64 -0.61 10.23 -7.31
CA THR A 64 -0.91 9.33 -6.19
C THR A 64 0.18 8.27 -6.05
N ALA A 65 0.39 7.76 -4.82
CA ALA A 65 1.35 6.69 -4.58
C ALA A 65 1.08 5.44 -5.44
N ARG A 66 -0.20 5.14 -5.71
CA ARG A 66 -0.61 4.05 -6.61
C ARG A 66 -0.15 4.29 -8.06
N GLU A 67 -0.39 5.48 -8.59
CA GLU A 67 -0.02 5.82 -9.98
C GLU A 67 1.48 5.81 -10.19
N ALA A 68 2.25 6.39 -9.26
CA ALA A 68 3.68 6.41 -9.41
C ALA A 68 4.32 5.02 -9.20
N LEU A 69 3.74 4.15 -8.36
CA LEU A 69 4.13 2.73 -8.31
C LEU A 69 3.80 2.00 -9.62
N LEU A 70 2.65 2.29 -10.24
CA LEU A 70 2.28 1.70 -11.52
C LEU A 70 3.20 2.15 -12.66
N ARG A 71 3.59 3.44 -12.67
CA ARG A 71 4.61 3.96 -13.59
C ARG A 71 5.96 3.29 -13.37
N TRP A 72 6.37 3.09 -12.12
CA TRP A 72 7.60 2.33 -11.80
C TRP A 72 7.52 0.91 -12.37
N ALA A 73 6.42 0.18 -12.14
CA ALA A 73 6.26 -1.18 -12.63
C ALA A 73 6.35 -1.24 -14.17
N ARG A 74 5.64 -0.35 -14.87
CA ARG A 74 5.71 -0.23 -16.34
C ARG A 74 7.12 0.05 -16.83
N ARG A 75 7.83 1.01 -16.22
CA ARG A 75 9.22 1.33 -16.60
C ARG A 75 10.16 0.15 -16.34
N SER A 76 9.92 -0.61 -15.28
CA SER A 76 10.72 -1.78 -14.93
C SER A 76 10.55 -2.94 -15.89
N THR A 77 9.34 -3.18 -16.38
CA THR A 77 9.06 -4.32 -17.26
C THR A 77 9.10 -3.96 -18.75
N ALA A 78 9.33 -2.69 -19.11
CA ALA A 78 9.21 -2.19 -20.49
C ALA A 78 10.08 -2.91 -21.53
N ARG A 79 11.20 -3.52 -21.11
CA ARG A 79 12.14 -4.23 -22.00
C ARG A 79 11.82 -5.72 -22.16
N TYR A 80 10.81 -6.24 -21.47
CA TYR A 80 10.47 -7.65 -21.48
C TYR A 80 9.33 -7.92 -22.47
N PRO A 81 9.59 -8.65 -23.57
CA PRO A 81 8.56 -8.99 -24.55
C PRO A 81 7.39 -9.73 -23.89
N GLY A 82 6.16 -9.37 -24.28
CA GLY A 82 4.95 -9.99 -23.74
C GLY A 82 4.54 -9.51 -22.34
N VAL A 83 5.33 -8.67 -21.66
CA VAL A 83 4.99 -8.18 -20.31
C VAL A 83 4.36 -6.79 -20.38
N ARG A 84 3.07 -6.69 -20.03
CA ARG A 84 2.34 -5.41 -20.01
C ARG A 84 1.64 -5.21 -18.67
N VAL A 85 2.08 -4.19 -17.92
CA VAL A 85 1.51 -3.84 -16.62
C VAL A 85 0.55 -2.65 -16.73
N SER A 86 -0.76 -2.89 -16.72
CA SER A 86 -1.78 -1.82 -16.77
C SER A 86 -2.44 -1.53 -15.42
N ASP A 87 -2.42 -2.48 -14.49
CA ASP A 87 -3.10 -2.43 -13.18
C ASP A 87 -2.31 -3.20 -12.10
N PHE A 88 -2.88 -3.36 -10.91
CA PHE A 88 -2.37 -4.19 -9.80
C PHE A 88 -3.23 -5.44 -9.56
N THR A 89 -3.91 -5.92 -10.60
CA THR A 89 -4.79 -7.10 -10.52
C THR A 89 -4.48 -8.06 -11.67
N GLY A 90 -5.16 -7.93 -12.80
CA GLY A 90 -5.06 -8.86 -13.94
C GLY A 90 -3.66 -8.89 -14.57
N SER A 91 -2.95 -7.76 -14.58
CA SER A 91 -1.61 -7.63 -15.18
C SER A 91 -0.53 -8.51 -14.53
N TRP A 92 -0.80 -9.09 -13.36
CA TRP A 92 0.15 -9.86 -12.56
C TRP A 92 -0.21 -11.34 -12.49
N ARG A 93 -1.36 -11.73 -13.07
CA ARG A 93 -1.97 -13.05 -12.89
C ARG A 93 -1.17 -14.19 -13.54
N ASP A 94 -0.48 -13.92 -14.64
CA ASP A 94 0.35 -14.89 -15.35
C ASP A 94 1.76 -15.04 -14.76
N GLY A 95 2.11 -14.22 -13.77
CA GLY A 95 3.42 -14.22 -13.12
C GLY A 95 4.54 -13.53 -13.89
N LEU A 96 4.36 -13.18 -15.18
CA LEU A 96 5.43 -12.65 -16.02
C LEU A 96 5.94 -11.29 -15.53
N ALA A 97 5.05 -10.45 -15.03
CA ALA A 97 5.43 -9.17 -14.43
C ALA A 97 6.36 -9.35 -13.21
N PHE A 98 6.11 -10.35 -12.36
CA PHE A 98 6.98 -10.64 -11.22
C PHE A 98 8.34 -11.16 -11.67
N SER A 99 8.38 -12.12 -12.60
CA SER A 99 9.64 -12.66 -13.13
C SER A 99 10.47 -11.57 -13.83
N ALA A 100 9.83 -10.68 -14.59
CA ALA A 100 10.51 -9.55 -15.22
C ALA A 100 11.14 -8.59 -14.19
N LEU A 101 10.42 -8.28 -13.11
CA LEU A 101 10.97 -7.47 -12.02
C LEU A 101 12.15 -8.16 -11.33
N LEU A 102 12.07 -9.48 -11.11
CA LEU A 102 13.16 -10.24 -10.51
C LEU A 102 14.39 -10.25 -11.42
N HIS A 103 14.25 -10.68 -12.68
CA HIS A 103 15.34 -10.69 -13.66
C HIS A 103 15.99 -9.31 -13.83
N ARG A 104 15.20 -8.22 -13.76
CA ARG A 104 15.73 -6.86 -13.88
C ARG A 104 16.74 -6.53 -12.77
N ASN A 105 16.49 -7.00 -11.55
CA ASN A 105 17.31 -6.67 -10.37
C ASN A 105 18.37 -7.75 -10.10
N ARG A 106 18.08 -9.00 -10.45
CA ARG A 106 18.90 -10.19 -10.23
C ARG A 106 18.77 -11.14 -11.43
N PRO A 107 19.47 -10.83 -12.54
CA PRO A 107 19.35 -11.60 -13.78
C PRO A 107 19.88 -13.03 -13.67
N ASP A 108 20.59 -13.34 -12.59
CA ASP A 108 21.14 -14.66 -12.29
C ASP A 108 20.11 -15.67 -11.75
N LEU A 109 18.90 -15.23 -11.39
CA LEU A 109 17.92 -16.07 -10.69
C LEU A 109 16.81 -16.68 -11.57
N VAL A 110 16.52 -16.10 -12.75
CA VAL A 110 15.45 -16.56 -13.66
C VAL A 110 15.81 -16.23 -15.10
#